data_AF-A0A0N7GT16-F1
#
_entry.id   AF-A0A0N7GT16-F1
#
_cell.length_a   1.000
_cell.length_b   1.000
_cell.length_c   1.000
_cell.angle_alpha   90.00
_cell.angle_beta   90.00
_cell.angle_gamma   90.00
#
_symmetry.space_group_name_H-M   'P 1'
#
loop_
_entity.id
_entity.type
_entity.pdbx_description
1 polymer ?
#
loop_
_entity_poly.entity_id
_entity_poly.type
_entity_poly.pdbx_seq_one_letter_code
_entity_poly.pdbx_strand_id
1 'polypeptide(L)'
;MNIPVPAYMARIRSQIRDAEAKADESLLAKLTVMSAILRARQAEDLPAPHVGQEAIIRLGRAIQSDISGANDVFRSHNALVDDKTLITGMPGHDDTQRFSPTTGEGGRQATA
;
A
#
# COMPACT_ATOMS: atom_id res chain seq x y z
N MET A 1 -4.77 20.86 -26.57
CA MET A 1 -3.34 20.56 -26.83
C MET A 1 -2.86 19.76 -25.65
N ASN A 2 -2.41 18.52 -25.86
CA ASN A 2 -1.97 17.65 -24.76
C ASN A 2 -0.53 17.99 -24.38
N ILE A 3 -0.29 18.52 -23.17
CA ILE A 3 1.06 18.86 -22.72
C ILE A 3 1.71 17.59 -22.16
N PRO A 4 2.91 17.20 -22.62
CA PRO A 4 3.59 16.01 -22.10
C PRO A 4 3.88 16.16 -20.59
N VAL A 5 3.77 15.05 -19.86
CA VAL A 5 4.10 15.01 -18.42
C VAL A 5 5.58 15.35 -18.24
N PRO A 6 5.92 16.33 -17.37
CA PRO A 6 7.32 16.64 -17.08
C PRO A 6 8.09 15.46 -16.48
N ALA A 7 9.35 15.26 -16.90
CA ALA A 7 10.16 14.12 -16.47
C ALA A 7 10.37 14.04 -14.95
N TYR A 8 10.40 15.18 -14.25
CA TYR A 8 10.52 15.20 -12.78
C TYR A 8 9.27 14.60 -12.11
N MET A 9 8.07 14.85 -12.63
CA MET A 9 6.83 14.31 -12.07
C MET A 9 6.78 12.79 -12.21
N ALA A 10 7.21 12.26 -13.35
CA ALA A 10 7.31 10.81 -13.56
C ALA A 10 8.28 10.16 -12.55
N ARG A 11 9.39 10.82 -12.26
CA ARG A 11 10.36 10.37 -11.25
C ARG A 11 9.79 10.40 -9.84
N ILE A 12 9.18 11.51 -9.43
CA ILE A 12 8.56 11.65 -8.10
C ILE A 12 7.48 10.58 -7.92
N ARG A 13 6.65 10.35 -8.95
CA ARG A 13 5.64 9.29 -8.92
C ARG A 13 6.27 7.92 -8.67
N SER A 14 7.34 7.57 -9.38
CA SER A 14 8.06 6.31 -9.15
C SER A 14 8.54 6.20 -7.69
N GLN A 15 9.09 7.28 -7.14
CA GLN A 15 9.58 7.30 -5.75
C GLN A 15 8.45 7.16 -4.72
N ILE A 16 7.28 7.76 -4.99
CA ILE A 16 6.09 7.58 -4.14
C ILE A 16 5.65 6.12 -4.17
N ARG A 17 5.59 5.47 -5.33
CA ARG A 17 5.24 4.05 -5.42
C ARG A 17 6.22 3.14 -4.68
N ASP A 18 7.51 3.43 -4.79
CA ASP A 18 8.53 2.71 -4.02
C ASP A 18 8.33 2.90 -2.50
N ALA A 19 7.89 4.09 -2.07
CA ALA A 19 7.59 4.37 -0.67
C ALA A 19 6.32 3.63 -0.19
N GLU A 20 5.28 3.57 -1.02
CA GLU A 20 4.06 2.79 -0.77
C GLU A 20 4.38 1.30 -0.56
N ALA A 21 5.15 0.70 -1.48
CA ALA A 21 5.53 -0.71 -1.38
C ALA A 21 6.35 -1.01 -0.11
N LYS A 22 7.29 -0.13 0.24
CA LYS A 22 8.09 -0.28 1.47
C LYS A 22 7.26 -0.10 2.74
N ALA A 23 6.23 0.74 2.72
CA ALA A 23 5.31 0.87 3.84
C ALA A 23 4.54 -0.43 4.08
N ASP A 24 4.07 -1.08 3.00
CA ASP A 24 3.40 -2.38 3.08
C ASP A 24 4.34 -3.49 3.59
N GLU A 25 5.59 -3.53 3.10
CA GLU A 25 6.61 -4.47 3.57
C GLU A 25 6.89 -4.30 5.08
N SER A 26 7.03 -3.06 5.55
CA SER A 26 7.18 -2.73 6.99
C SER A 26 6.00 -3.24 7.82
N LEU A 27 4.78 -3.00 7.33
CA LEU A 27 3.55 -3.44 8.00
C LEU A 27 3.48 -4.96 8.10
N LEU A 28 3.77 -5.67 7.01
CA LEU A 28 3.81 -7.14 6.97
C LEU A 28 4.84 -7.68 7.97
N ALA A 29 6.05 -7.14 7.98
CA ALA A 29 7.10 -7.59 8.90
C ALA A 29 6.67 -7.46 10.38
N LYS A 30 6.04 -6.33 10.74
CA LYS A 30 5.53 -6.11 12.11
C LYS A 30 4.40 -7.07 12.47
N LEU A 31 3.48 -7.33 11.55
CA LEU A 31 2.40 -8.31 11.73
C LEU A 31 2.94 -9.73 11.90
N THR A 32 3.99 -10.10 11.14
CA THR A 32 4.67 -11.39 11.29
C THR A 32 5.23 -11.56 12.70
N VAL A 33 5.92 -10.56 13.25
CA VAL A 33 6.46 -10.62 14.61
C VAL A 33 5.34 -10.74 15.65
N MET A 34 4.28 -9.93 15.52
CA MET A 34 3.13 -9.99 16.43
C MET A 34 2.45 -11.37 16.39
N SER A 35 2.29 -11.96 15.20
CA SER A 35 1.75 -13.30 15.01
C SER A 35 2.65 -14.37 15.65
N ALA A 36 3.98 -14.26 15.50
CA ALA A 36 4.92 -15.18 16.11
C ALA A 36 4.82 -15.20 17.64
N ILE A 37 4.69 -14.03 18.29
CA ILE A 37 4.48 -13.95 19.74
C ILE A 37 3.18 -14.66 20.16
N LEU A 38 2.09 -14.40 19.44
CA LEU A 38 0.79 -15.01 19.74
C LEU A 38 0.81 -16.53 19.55
N ARG A 39 1.48 -17.03 18.51
CA ARG A 39 1.65 -18.47 18.27
C ARG A 39 2.51 -19.12 19.34
N ALA A 40 3.61 -18.48 19.76
CA ALA A 40 4.46 -18.99 20.84
C ALA A 40 3.66 -19.20 22.13
N ARG A 41 2.74 -18.28 22.49
CA ARG A 41 1.85 -18.44 23.65
C ARG A 41 0.96 -19.69 23.60
N GLN A 42 0.63 -20.15 22.40
CA GLN A 42 -0.24 -21.30 22.18
C GLN A 42 0.52 -22.64 22.13
N ALA A 43 1.83 -22.59 21.85
CA ALA A 43 2.66 -23.78 21.66
C ALA A 43 3.23 -24.35 22.97
N GLU A 44 3.19 -23.57 24.06
CA GLU A 44 3.71 -23.99 25.37
C GLU A 44 2.75 -24.95 26.09
N ASP A 45 3.30 -25.97 26.75
CA ASP A 45 2.56 -26.98 27.52
C ASP A 45 1.68 -26.37 28.63
N LEU A 46 2.11 -25.21 29.17
CA LEU A 46 1.28 -24.34 29.99
C LEU A 46 1.15 -22.98 29.29
N PRO A 47 -0.03 -22.61 28.77
CA PRO A 47 -0.22 -21.35 28.09
C PRO A 47 0.22 -20.18 28.97
N ALA A 48 1.10 -19.34 28.43
CA ALA A 48 1.63 -18.17 29.12
C ALA A 48 1.04 -16.88 28.52
N PRO A 49 -0.24 -16.57 28.76
CA PRO A 49 -1.00 -15.55 28.01
C PRO A 49 -0.43 -14.12 28.15
N HIS A 50 0.39 -13.87 29.16
CA HIS A 50 0.98 -12.55 29.42
C HIS A 50 2.39 -12.38 28.83
N VAL A 51 3.04 -13.46 28.37
CA VAL A 51 4.41 -13.37 27.83
C VAL A 51 4.41 -12.54 26.56
N GLY A 52 5.29 -11.54 26.47
CA GLY A 52 5.37 -10.64 25.34
C GLY A 52 4.19 -9.64 25.21
N GLN A 53 3.34 -9.48 26.23
CA GLN A 53 2.19 -8.58 26.16
C GLN A 53 2.60 -7.12 25.92
N GLU A 54 3.64 -6.65 26.60
CA GLU A 54 4.19 -5.32 26.36
C GLU A 54 4.75 -5.16 24.94
N ALA A 55 5.35 -6.22 24.38
CA ALA A 55 5.83 -6.21 23.01
C ALA A 55 4.67 -6.13 22.00
N ILE A 56 3.58 -6.87 22.23
CA ILE A 56 2.35 -6.80 21.43
C ILE A 56 1.73 -5.39 21.47
N ILE A 57 1.65 -4.78 22.66
CA ILE A 57 1.12 -3.42 22.81
C ILE A 57 1.97 -2.41 22.03
N ARG A 58 3.31 -2.52 22.14
CA ARG A 58 4.24 -1.65 21.41
C ARG A 58 4.16 -1.87 19.89
N LEU A 59 4.09 -3.11 19.43
CA LEU A 59 3.90 -3.45 18.02
C LEU A 59 2.56 -2.92 17.50
N GLY A 60 1.48 -3.08 18.26
CA GLY A 60 0.16 -2.55 17.89
C GLY A 60 0.17 -1.03 17.69
N ARG A 61 0.85 -0.29 18.57
CA ARG A 61 1.03 1.18 18.40
C ARG A 61 1.87 1.51 17.17
N ALA A 62 2.96 0.78 16.93
CA ALA A 62 3.80 0.99 15.74
C ALA A 62 3.02 0.69 14.45
N ILE A 63 2.23 -0.37 14.42
CA ILE A 63 1.36 -0.74 13.29
C ILE A 63 0.32 0.37 13.02
N GLN A 64 -0.34 0.89 14.05
CA GLN A 64 -1.29 2.00 13.88
C GLN A 64 -0.61 3.25 13.32
N SER A 65 0.57 3.59 13.83
CA SER A 65 1.36 4.71 13.32
C SER A 65 1.77 4.53 11.86
N ASP A 66 2.19 3.32 11.47
CA ASP A 66 2.52 2.99 10.09
C ASP A 66 1.32 3.12 9.16
N ILE A 67 0.14 2.65 9.57
CA ILE A 67 -1.10 2.78 8.79
C ILE A 67 -1.43 4.26 8.54
N SER A 68 -1.31 5.11 9.58
CA SER A 68 -1.50 6.55 9.43
C SER A 68 -0.47 7.15 8.47
N GLY A 69 0.80 6.79 8.61
CA GLY A 69 1.87 7.26 7.72
C GLY A 69 1.69 6.82 6.28
N ALA A 70 1.32 5.56 6.04
CA ALA A 70 1.04 5.03 4.70
C ALA A 70 -0.13 5.77 4.04
N ASN A 71 -1.17 6.09 4.81
CA ASN A 71 -2.29 6.90 4.31
C ASN A 71 -1.85 8.31 3.86
N ASP A 72 -0.90 8.94 4.56
CA ASP A 72 -0.36 10.24 4.15
C ASP A 72 0.50 10.13 2.88
N VAL A 73 1.19 9.00 2.67
CA VAL A 73 1.88 8.70 1.41
C VAL A 73 0.87 8.55 0.26
N PHE A 74 -0.21 7.79 0.45
CA PHE A 74 -1.27 7.65 -0.57
C PHE A 74 -1.94 8.98 -0.92
N ARG A 75 -2.15 9.85 0.07
CA ARG A 75 -2.65 11.21 -0.18
C ARG A 75 -1.66 12.06 -0.99
N SER A 76 -0.37 11.91 -0.72
CA SER A 76 0.68 12.58 -1.48
C SER A 76 0.72 12.09 -2.93
N HIS A 77 0.44 10.81 -3.17
CA HIS A 77 0.26 10.28 -4.53
C HIS A 77 -0.91 10.97 -5.24
N ASN A 78 -2.08 11.01 -4.60
CA ASN A 78 -3.28 11.64 -5.18
C ASN A 78 -3.05 13.13 -5.50
N ALA A 79 -2.40 13.87 -4.60
CA ALA A 79 -2.04 15.27 -4.84
C ALA A 79 -1.15 15.43 -6.09
N LEU A 80 -0.18 14.53 -6.30
CA LEU A 80 0.67 14.55 -7.50
C LEU A 80 -0.13 14.25 -8.79
N VAL A 81 -1.18 13.42 -8.70
CA VAL A 81 -2.10 13.14 -9.83
C VAL A 81 -2.96 14.37 -10.14
N ASP A 82 -3.41 15.08 -9.12
CA ASP A 82 -4.15 16.34 -9.30
C ASP A 82 -3.26 17.40 -9.97
N ASP A 83 -2.02 17.55 -9.51
CA ASP A 83 -1.03 18.44 -10.15
C ASP A 83 -0.77 18.06 -11.60
N LYS A 84 -0.69 16.75 -11.92
CA LYS A 84 -0.52 16.26 -13.30
C LYS A 84 -1.69 16.73 -14.15
N THR A 85 -2.90 16.61 -13.62
CA THR A 85 -4.14 17.00 -14.31
C THR A 85 -4.14 18.51 -14.59
N LEU A 86 -3.75 19.33 -13.61
CA LEU A 86 -3.64 20.79 -13.78
C LEU A 86 -2.60 21.18 -14.85
N ILE A 87 -1.45 20.50 -14.87
CA ILE A 87 -0.36 20.81 -15.81
C ILE A 87 -0.66 20.34 -17.23
N THR A 88 -1.19 19.12 -17.37
CA THR A 88 -1.29 18.45 -18.67
C THR A 88 -2.68 18.51 -19.29
N GLY A 89 -3.71 18.77 -18.49
CA GLY A 89 -5.10 18.59 -18.87
C GLY A 89 -5.53 17.12 -18.98
N MET A 90 -4.65 16.16 -18.66
CA MET A 90 -4.97 14.72 -18.69
C MET A 90 -5.41 14.24 -17.31
N PRO A 91 -6.70 13.93 -17.11
CA PRO A 91 -7.20 13.43 -15.85
C PRO A 91 -6.75 11.98 -15.60
N GLY A 92 -6.78 11.59 -14.33
CA GLY A 92 -6.74 10.20 -13.90
C GLY A 92 -5.36 9.66 -13.54
N HIS A 93 -5.37 8.45 -12.99
CA HIS A 93 -4.19 7.69 -12.63
C HIS A 93 -3.73 6.86 -13.83
N ASP A 94 -2.47 7.02 -14.25
CA ASP A 94 -1.94 6.27 -15.40
C ASP A 94 -1.70 4.78 -15.07
N ASP A 95 -1.80 4.40 -13.79
CA ASP A 95 -1.51 3.06 -13.23
C ASP A 95 -2.77 2.30 -12.74
N THR A 96 -3.90 2.98 -12.51
CA THR A 96 -5.19 2.33 -12.18
C THR A 96 -5.89 1.80 -13.43
N GLN A 97 -5.41 2.14 -14.63
CA GLN A 97 -5.91 1.56 -15.88
C GLN A 97 -5.74 0.04 -15.94
N ARG A 98 -4.86 -0.55 -15.12
CA ARG A 98 -4.72 -2.02 -14.99
C ARG A 98 -5.85 -2.67 -14.16
N PHE A 99 -6.54 -1.89 -13.34
CA PHE A 99 -7.65 -2.34 -12.48
C PHE A 99 -9.00 -1.79 -12.93
N SER A 100 -9.05 -0.97 -13.99
CA SER A 100 -10.31 -0.62 -14.62
C SER A 100 -10.92 -1.93 -15.13
N PRO A 101 -12.12 -2.34 -14.64
CA PRO A 101 -12.82 -3.44 -15.27
C PRO A 101 -13.08 -2.96 -16.68
N THR A 102 -12.32 -3.50 -17.63
CA THR A 102 -12.56 -3.34 -19.06
C THR A 102 -14.06 -3.46 -19.25
N THR A 103 -14.64 -2.39 -19.78
CA THR A 103 -15.97 -2.33 -20.34
C THR A 103 -16.35 -3.71 -20.85
N GLY A 104 -17.25 -4.37 -20.11
CA GLY A 104 -17.70 -5.69 -20.46
C GLY A 104 -18.52 -5.57 -21.73
N GLU A 105 -17.92 -5.86 -22.88
CA GLU A 105 -18.59 -6.37 -24.07
C GLU A 105 -17.54 -6.84 -25.09
N GLY A 106 -17.62 -8.12 -25.47
CA GLY A 106 -16.98 -8.66 -26.67
C GLY A 106 -15.67 -9.42 -26.45
N GLY A 107 -15.77 -10.70 -26.07
CA GLY A 107 -14.59 -11.58 -26.07
C GLY A 107 -14.83 -13.01 -25.61
N ARG A 108 -16.03 -13.57 -25.82
CA ARG A 108 -16.18 -15.02 -25.79
C ARG A 108 -15.42 -15.62 -26.98
N GLN A 109 -14.37 -16.38 -26.68
CA GLN A 109 -13.89 -17.57 -27.39
C GLN A 109 -12.96 -18.24 -26.36
N ALA A 110 -13.35 -19.23 -25.56
CA ALA A 110 -13.86 -20.56 -25.90
C ALA A 110 -13.10 -21.18 -27.07
N THR A 111 -12.10 -22.00 -26.74
CA THR A 111 -11.60 -23.25 -27.39
C THR A 111 -10.21 -23.52 -26.81
N ALA A 112 -9.77 -24.71 -26.45
CA ALA A 112 -10.35 -26.04 -26.25
C ALA A 112 -9.36 -26.79 -25.33
#